data_AF-Q9ZTT4-F1
#
_entry.id   AF-Q9ZTT4-F1
#
_cell.length_a   1.000
_cell.length_b   1.000
_cell.length_c   1.000
_cell.angle_alpha   90.00
_cell.angle_beta   90.00
_cell.angle_gamma   90.00
#
_symmetry.space_group_name_H-M   'P 1'
#
loop_
_entity.id
_entity.type
_entity.pdbx_description
1 polymer ?
#
loop_
_entity_poly.entity_id
_entity_poly.type
_entity_poly.pdbx_seq_one_letter_code
_entity_poly.pdbx_strand_id
1 'polypeptide(L)'
;AWDNLAWFAVLVGMAGQLTNLGIVSWMSNCVAKLLQSFSLSWPVAFCVLEASYFLIHYLFASQTGHVGALYSAFLAMHIAAGVPSVLSALALAFNTNLFGAITHYSSGQAAVYFGAGYMELPDVFRLGFITALINTLIWGVVGTIWWKFLGLY
;
A
#
# COMPACT_ATOMS: atom_id res chain seq x y z
N ALA A 1 -19.95 -0.40 -15.39
CA ALA A 1 -19.31 0.91 -15.63
C ALA A 1 -19.84 1.97 -14.67
N TRP A 2 -21.15 2.27 -14.70
CA TRP A 2 -21.77 3.27 -13.82
C TRP A 2 -21.72 2.95 -12.33
N ASP A 3 -21.80 1.67 -11.97
CA ASP A 3 -21.71 1.21 -10.57
C ASP A 3 -20.30 1.46 -9.97
N ASN A 4 -19.24 1.03 -10.68
CA ASN A 4 -17.86 1.34 -10.32
C ASN A 4 -17.61 2.86 -10.24
N LEU A 5 -18.16 3.65 -11.17
CA LEU A 5 -18.03 5.10 -11.14
C LEU A 5 -18.66 5.70 -9.87
N ALA A 6 -19.87 5.26 -9.52
CA ALA A 6 -20.62 5.80 -8.38
C ALA A 6 -19.91 5.51 -7.05
N TRP A 7 -19.53 4.26 -6.78
CA TRP A 7 -18.87 3.92 -5.52
C TRP A 7 -17.43 4.45 -5.49
N PHE A 8 -16.69 4.49 -6.60
CA PHE A 8 -15.36 5.10 -6.60
C PHE A 8 -15.42 6.61 -6.28
N ALA A 9 -16.40 7.34 -6.85
CA ALA A 9 -16.58 8.76 -6.58
C ALA A 9 -16.92 9.05 -5.10
N VAL A 10 -17.78 8.24 -4.47
CA VAL A 10 -18.12 8.40 -3.05
C VAL A 10 -16.91 8.09 -2.17
N LEU A 11 -16.14 7.02 -2.44
CA LEU A 11 -14.92 6.69 -1.68
C LEU A 11 -13.88 7.81 -1.76
N VAL A 12 -13.57 8.29 -2.97
CA VAL A 12 -12.61 9.39 -3.17
C VAL A 12 -13.11 10.68 -2.51
N GLY A 13 -14.41 10.97 -2.59
CA GLY A 13 -15.03 12.10 -1.91
C GLY A 13 -14.88 12.03 -0.38
N MET A 14 -15.16 10.88 0.22
CA MET A 14 -15.02 10.66 1.66
C MET A 14 -13.55 10.73 2.11
N ALA A 15 -12.63 10.13 1.38
CA ALA A 15 -11.19 10.22 1.66
C ALA A 15 -10.68 11.68 1.57
N GLY A 16 -11.17 12.42 0.58
CA GLY A 16 -10.92 13.86 0.45
C GLY A 16 -11.39 14.64 1.68
N GLN A 17 -12.59 14.37 2.18
CA GLN A 17 -13.10 15.04 3.39
C GLN A 17 -12.32 14.66 4.65
N LEU A 18 -11.91 13.39 4.83
CA LEU A 18 -11.03 13.00 5.94
C LEU A 18 -9.69 13.74 5.91
N THR A 19 -9.18 14.04 4.71
CA THR A 19 -7.98 14.86 4.53
C THR A 19 -8.25 16.32 4.90
N ASN A 20 -9.32 16.92 4.34
CA ASN A 20 -9.67 18.34 4.56
C ASN A 20 -10.01 18.64 6.03
N LEU A 21 -10.67 17.72 6.72
CA LEU A 21 -10.99 17.84 8.15
C LEU A 21 -9.78 17.60 9.06
N GLY A 22 -8.60 17.30 8.50
CA GLY A 22 -7.37 17.12 9.25
C GLY A 22 -7.22 15.77 9.93
N ILE A 23 -8.14 14.82 9.73
CA ILE A 23 -8.08 13.47 10.34
C ILE A 23 -6.84 12.71 9.87
N VAL A 24 -6.54 12.79 8.57
CA VAL A 24 -5.34 12.17 8.00
C VAL A 24 -4.07 12.73 8.63
N SER A 25 -3.99 14.06 8.81
CA SER A 25 -2.85 14.72 9.46
C SER A 25 -2.74 14.33 10.94
N TRP A 26 -3.85 14.33 11.67
CA TRP A 26 -3.90 13.90 13.07
C TRP A 26 -3.42 12.45 13.25
N MET A 27 -3.96 11.51 12.47
CA MET A 27 -3.59 10.10 12.53
C MET A 27 -2.12 9.90 12.14
N SER A 28 -1.64 10.60 11.11
CA SER A 28 -0.24 10.54 10.69
C SER A 28 0.70 11.04 11.80
N ASN A 29 0.31 12.11 12.51
CA ASN A 29 1.07 12.64 13.64
C ASN A 29 1.07 11.67 14.84
N CYS A 30 -0.03 10.97 15.11
CA CYS A 30 -0.08 9.93 16.15
C CYS A 30 0.89 8.79 15.84
N VAL A 31 0.88 8.28 14.60
CA VAL A 31 1.80 7.21 14.16
C VAL A 31 3.24 7.70 14.17
N ALA A 32 3.51 8.92 13.68
CA ALA A 32 4.85 9.50 13.71
C ALA A 32 5.40 9.62 15.14
N LYS A 33 4.57 10.08 16.10
CA LYS A 33 4.96 10.14 17.52
C LYS A 33 5.19 8.75 18.11
N LEU A 34 4.38 7.76 17.75
CA LEU A 34 4.58 6.38 18.20
C LEU A 34 5.91 5.82 17.67
N LEU A 35 6.19 5.99 16.37
CA LEU A 35 7.46 5.56 15.76
C LEU A 35 8.67 6.30 16.35
N GLN A 36 8.54 7.61 16.62
CA GLN A 36 9.55 8.41 17.32
C GLN A 36 9.76 7.94 18.77
N SER A 37 8.72 7.51 19.48
CA SER A 37 8.87 6.97 20.84
C SER A 37 9.72 5.70 20.89
N PHE A 38 9.77 4.95 19.79
CA PHE A 38 10.65 3.80 19.62
C PHE A 38 12.07 4.17 19.16
N SER A 39 12.36 5.47 18.96
CA SER A 39 13.64 5.98 18.44
C SER A 39 14.08 5.27 17.15
N LEU A 40 13.13 4.91 16.30
CA LEU A 40 13.41 4.16 15.07
C LEU A 40 14.14 5.06 14.06
N SER A 41 15.20 4.52 13.47
CA SER A 41 15.78 5.12 12.27
C SER A 41 14.77 5.12 11.12
N TRP A 42 14.85 6.11 10.23
CA TRP A 42 13.92 6.22 9.10
C TRP A 42 13.85 4.95 8.22
N PRO A 43 14.93 4.16 7.99
CA PRO A 43 14.82 2.93 7.20
C PRO A 43 13.94 1.87 7.89
N VAL A 44 13.99 1.79 9.22
CA VAL A 44 13.15 0.85 9.98
C VAL A 44 11.69 1.31 9.95
N ALA A 45 11.45 2.61 10.15
CA ALA A 45 10.10 3.18 10.04
C ALA A 45 9.51 2.98 8.63
N PHE A 46 10.31 3.16 7.58
CA PHE A 46 9.96 2.88 6.19
C PHE A 46 9.51 1.42 6.01
N CYS A 47 10.32 0.44 6.45
CA CYS A 47 9.96 -0.97 6.34
C CYS A 47 8.65 -1.31 7.07
N VAL A 48 8.44 -0.76 8.27
CA VAL A 48 7.21 -0.98 9.04
C VAL A 48 5.99 -0.39 8.35
N LEU A 49 6.10 0.84 7.82
CA LEU A 49 5.02 1.52 7.12
C LEU A 49 4.69 0.84 5.78
N GLU A 50 5.68 0.46 4.98
CA GLU A 50 5.50 -0.31 3.74
C GLU A 50 4.85 -1.68 3.99
N ALA A 51 5.30 -2.40 5.02
CA ALA A 51 4.69 -3.68 5.40
C ALA A 51 3.23 -3.50 5.87
N SER A 52 2.96 -2.45 6.64
CA SER A 52 1.60 -2.15 7.11
C SER A 52 0.68 -1.77 5.96
N TYR A 53 1.17 -0.95 5.01
CA TYR A 53 0.45 -0.59 3.79
C TYR A 53 0.09 -1.85 2.97
N PHE A 54 1.06 -2.74 2.79
CA PHE A 54 0.85 -4.00 2.08
C PHE A 54 -0.20 -4.89 2.78
N LEU A 55 -0.06 -5.12 4.08
CA LEU A 55 -0.91 -6.06 4.82
C LEU A 55 -2.35 -5.57 4.98
N ILE A 56 -2.57 -4.26 5.14
CA ILE A 56 -3.93 -3.69 5.17
C ILE A 56 -4.70 -4.01 3.89
N HIS A 57 -4.02 -4.28 2.78
CA HIS A 57 -4.68 -4.60 1.52
C HIS A 57 -5.53 -5.87 1.57
N TYR A 58 -5.29 -6.81 2.49
CA TYR A 58 -6.20 -7.95 2.72
C TYR A 58 -7.63 -7.51 3.07
N LEU A 59 -7.81 -6.27 3.57
CA LEU A 59 -9.10 -5.69 3.93
C LEU A 59 -9.74 -4.89 2.77
N PHE A 60 -9.06 -4.78 1.62
CA PHE A 60 -9.52 -3.99 0.47
C PHE A 60 -9.82 -4.88 -0.74
N ALA A 61 -10.95 -4.61 -1.40
CA ALA A 61 -11.36 -5.26 -2.65
C ALA A 61 -10.86 -4.56 -3.93
N SER A 62 -9.93 -3.60 -3.80
CA SER A 62 -9.46 -2.80 -4.93
C SER A 62 -8.14 -2.12 -4.62
N GLN A 63 -7.14 -2.28 -5.50
CA GLN A 63 -5.91 -1.48 -5.50
C GLN A 63 -6.23 0.02 -5.59
N THR A 64 -7.11 0.41 -6.51
CA THR A 64 -7.50 1.81 -6.68
C THR A 64 -8.21 2.35 -5.45
N GLY A 65 -9.11 1.56 -4.84
CA GLY A 65 -9.77 1.92 -3.59
C GLY A 65 -8.78 2.09 -2.43
N HIS A 66 -7.80 1.19 -2.32
CA HIS A 66 -6.73 1.28 -1.33
C HIS A 66 -5.89 2.54 -1.50
N VAL A 67 -5.43 2.85 -2.72
CA VAL A 67 -4.66 4.06 -3.00
C VAL A 67 -5.47 5.32 -2.67
N GLY A 68 -6.72 5.38 -3.12
CA GLY A 68 -7.60 6.52 -2.85
C GLY A 68 -7.82 6.78 -1.36
N ALA A 69 -7.87 5.73 -0.54
CA ALA A 69 -8.10 5.84 0.90
C ALA A 69 -6.82 6.12 1.70
N LEU A 70 -5.68 5.50 1.35
CA LEU A 70 -4.54 5.37 2.25
C LEU A 70 -3.24 6.01 1.74
N TYR A 71 -3.09 6.24 0.43
CA TYR A 71 -1.81 6.70 -0.12
C TYR A 71 -1.35 8.03 0.47
N SER A 72 -2.23 9.03 0.53
CA SER A 72 -1.89 10.35 1.09
C SER A 72 -1.51 10.29 2.57
N ALA A 73 -2.21 9.47 3.35
CA ALA A 73 -1.94 9.26 4.76
C ALA A 73 -0.58 8.59 4.99
N PHE A 74 -0.29 7.50 4.28
CA PHE A 74 0.98 6.79 4.40
C PHE A 74 2.16 7.62 3.89
N LEU A 75 1.96 8.41 2.83
CA LEU A 75 2.99 9.35 2.37
C LEU A 75 3.30 10.40 3.45
N ALA A 76 2.28 10.97 4.10
CA ALA A 76 2.48 11.91 5.19
C ALA A 76 3.22 11.26 6.38
N MET A 77 2.88 10.00 6.71
CA MET A 77 3.57 9.24 7.76
C MET A 77 5.05 8.98 7.42
N HIS A 78 5.37 8.61 6.18
CA HIS A 78 6.76 8.46 5.73
C HIS A 78 7.57 9.75 5.88
N ILE A 79 7.01 10.87 5.42
CA ILE A 79 7.68 12.18 5.51
C ILE A 79 7.89 12.57 6.98
N ALA A 80 6.89 12.37 7.84
CA ALA A 80 6.99 12.64 9.27
C ALA A 80 8.01 11.73 10.00
N ALA A 81 8.26 10.52 9.48
CA ALA A 81 9.28 9.60 9.95
C ALA A 81 10.69 9.88 9.37
N GLY A 82 10.84 10.93 8.54
CA GLY A 82 12.13 11.33 7.97
C GLY A 82 12.56 10.54 6.73
N VAL A 83 11.66 9.79 6.10
CA VAL A 83 11.95 9.07 4.86
C VAL A 83 12.04 10.07 3.70
N PRO A 84 13.01 9.95 2.76
CA PRO A 84 13.07 10.79 1.57
C PRO A 84 11.75 10.77 0.79
N SER A 85 11.22 11.95 0.41
CA SER A 85 9.87 12.06 -0.17
C SER A 85 9.71 11.32 -1.50
N VAL A 86 10.73 11.35 -2.36
CA VAL A 86 10.70 10.64 -3.65
C VAL A 86 10.69 9.13 -3.45
N LEU A 87 11.54 8.62 -2.55
CA LEU A 87 11.54 7.21 -2.16
C LEU A 87 10.16 6.80 -1.64
N SER A 88 9.59 7.60 -0.75
CA SER A 88 8.27 7.34 -0.14
C SER A 88 7.16 7.25 -1.17
N ALA A 89 7.12 8.20 -2.11
CA ALA A 89 6.10 8.22 -3.15
C ALA A 89 6.22 7.02 -4.10
N LEU A 90 7.45 6.71 -4.54
CA LEU A 90 7.69 5.58 -5.43
C LEU A 90 7.39 4.25 -4.75
N ALA A 91 7.85 4.07 -3.52
CA ALA A 91 7.66 2.83 -2.77
C ALA A 91 6.17 2.50 -2.57
N LEU A 92 5.36 3.47 -2.13
CA LEU A 92 3.91 3.29 -2.00
C LEU A 92 3.23 2.98 -3.36
N ALA A 93 3.66 3.65 -4.42
CA ALA A 93 3.14 3.42 -5.76
C ALA A 93 3.46 2.00 -6.26
N PHE A 94 4.70 1.53 -6.06
CA PHE A 94 5.08 0.16 -6.46
C PHE A 94 4.44 -0.89 -5.56
N ASN A 95 4.43 -0.70 -4.24
CA ASN A 95 3.79 -1.60 -3.28
C ASN A 95 2.33 -1.88 -3.66
N THR A 96 1.61 -0.83 -4.11
CA THR A 96 0.25 -0.98 -4.65
C THR A 96 0.13 -2.04 -5.72
N ASN A 97 1.12 -2.16 -6.60
CA ASN A 97 1.11 -3.14 -7.67
C ASN A 97 1.47 -4.54 -7.17
N LEU A 98 2.32 -4.65 -6.14
CA LEU A 98 2.83 -5.92 -5.63
C LEU A 98 1.79 -6.75 -4.87
N PHE A 99 0.80 -6.10 -4.25
CA PHE A 99 -0.29 -6.79 -3.57
C PHE A 99 -1.49 -7.14 -4.47
N GLY A 100 -1.39 -6.94 -5.79
CA GLY A 100 -2.54 -7.07 -6.69
C GLY A 100 -3.16 -8.47 -6.79
N ALA A 101 -2.46 -9.51 -6.36
CA ALA A 101 -2.88 -10.91 -6.47
C ALA A 101 -2.89 -11.66 -5.12
N ILE A 102 -2.93 -10.95 -3.98
CA ILE A 102 -2.87 -11.60 -2.66
C ILE A 102 -4.20 -12.24 -2.24
N THR A 103 -5.31 -11.78 -2.82
CA THR A 103 -6.64 -12.37 -2.65
C THR A 103 -7.36 -12.44 -4.00
N HIS A 104 -8.48 -13.17 -4.07
CA HIS A 104 -9.31 -13.20 -5.26
C HIS A 104 -9.99 -11.85 -5.58
N TYR A 105 -10.01 -10.92 -4.62
CA TYR A 105 -10.64 -9.60 -4.77
C TYR A 105 -9.64 -8.45 -4.72
N SER A 106 -8.34 -8.67 -4.54
CA SER A 106 -7.36 -7.58 -4.32
C SER A 106 -7.29 -6.60 -5.49
N SER A 107 -7.59 -7.07 -6.70
CA SER A 107 -7.61 -6.25 -7.91
C SER A 107 -8.71 -6.70 -8.86
N GLY A 108 -9.03 -5.84 -9.85
CA GLY A 108 -9.99 -6.20 -10.90
C GLY A 108 -9.52 -7.42 -11.71
N GLN A 109 -8.20 -7.52 -11.94
CA GLN A 109 -7.57 -8.65 -12.62
C GLN A 109 -7.74 -9.94 -11.81
N ALA A 110 -7.46 -9.89 -10.49
CA ALA A 110 -7.62 -11.04 -9.61
C ALA A 110 -9.07 -11.55 -9.59
N ALA A 111 -10.05 -10.63 -9.56
CA ALA A 111 -11.46 -10.97 -9.59
C ALA A 111 -11.86 -11.65 -10.91
N VAL A 112 -11.34 -11.19 -12.04
CA VAL A 112 -11.58 -11.80 -13.36
C VAL A 112 -10.95 -13.20 -13.44
N TYR A 113 -9.71 -13.37 -12.99
CA TYR A 113 -9.04 -14.67 -13.01
C TYR A 113 -9.72 -15.70 -12.13
N PHE A 114 -10.12 -15.32 -10.90
CA PHE A 114 -10.87 -16.22 -10.02
C PHE A 114 -12.27 -16.52 -10.58
N GLY A 115 -12.96 -15.51 -11.11
CA GLY A 115 -14.28 -15.65 -11.72
C GLY A 115 -14.35 -16.55 -12.95
N ALA A 116 -13.20 -16.87 -13.57
CA ALA A 116 -13.12 -17.82 -14.69
C ALA A 116 -13.36 -19.27 -14.26
N GLY A 117 -13.32 -19.58 -12.96
CA GLY A 117 -13.68 -20.90 -12.43
C GLY A 117 -12.59 -21.98 -12.52
N TYR A 118 -11.35 -21.60 -12.88
CA TYR A 118 -10.21 -22.54 -12.99
C TYR A 118 -9.39 -22.69 -11.72
N MET A 119 -9.60 -21.85 -10.70
CA MET A 119 -8.81 -21.83 -9.46
C MET A 119 -9.72 -22.02 -8.24
N GLU A 120 -9.27 -22.83 -7.30
CA GLU A 120 -9.92 -22.94 -6.00
C GLU A 120 -9.50 -21.79 -5.06
N LEU A 121 -10.38 -21.40 -4.14
CA LEU A 121 -10.11 -20.31 -3.21
C LEU A 121 -8.84 -20.52 -2.37
N PRO A 122 -8.54 -21.72 -1.82
CA PRO A 122 -7.30 -21.94 -1.08
C PRO A 122 -6.04 -21.74 -1.94
N ASP A 123 -6.10 -22.12 -3.22
CA ASP A 123 -4.98 -21.94 -4.15
C ASP A 123 -4.70 -20.47 -4.42
N VAL A 124 -5.74 -19.65 -4.56
CA VAL A 124 -5.57 -18.19 -4.73
C VAL A 124 -4.82 -17.59 -3.55
N PHE A 125 -5.19 -17.91 -2.31
CA PHE A 125 -4.48 -17.40 -1.13
C PHE A 125 -3.05 -17.94 -1.03
N ARG A 126 -2.85 -19.23 -1.33
CA ARG A 126 -1.52 -19.85 -1.31
C ARG A 126 -0.59 -19.22 -2.34
N LEU A 127 -1.05 -19.09 -3.58
CA LEU A 127 -0.29 -18.47 -4.67
C LEU A 127 -0.07 -16.97 -4.43
N GLY A 128 -1.08 -16.29 -3.88
CA GLY A 128 -0.99 -14.89 -3.49
C GLY A 128 0.09 -14.65 -2.43
N PHE A 129 0.15 -15.49 -1.39
CA PHE A 129 1.19 -15.44 -0.37
C PHE A 129 2.59 -15.72 -0.94
N ILE A 130 2.74 -16.75 -1.78
CA ILE A 130 4.02 -17.06 -2.45
C ILE A 130 4.48 -15.89 -3.32
N THR A 131 3.56 -15.30 -4.09
CA THR A 131 3.84 -14.15 -4.96
C THR A 131 4.22 -12.93 -4.15
N ALA A 132 3.56 -12.69 -3.02
CA ALA A 132 3.91 -11.61 -2.09
C ALA A 132 5.35 -11.75 -1.55
N LEU A 133 5.76 -12.98 -1.16
CA LEU A 133 7.12 -13.24 -0.71
C LEU A 133 8.15 -12.99 -1.81
N ILE A 134 7.91 -13.51 -3.01
CA ILE A 134 8.79 -13.30 -4.17
C ILE A 134 8.93 -11.81 -4.49
N ASN A 135 7.82 -11.09 -4.58
CA ASN A 135 7.81 -9.65 -4.84
C ASN A 135 8.56 -8.89 -3.75
N THR A 136 8.32 -9.21 -2.48
CA THR A 136 8.99 -8.56 -1.35
C THR A 136 10.50 -8.78 -1.39
N LEU A 137 10.95 -9.99 -1.73
CA LEU A 137 12.38 -10.29 -1.85
C LEU A 137 13.02 -9.54 -3.02
N ILE A 138 12.39 -9.55 -4.19
CA ILE A 138 12.90 -8.87 -5.38
C ILE A 138 12.99 -7.36 -5.12
N TRP A 139 11.91 -6.74 -4.64
CA TRP A 139 11.89 -5.30 -4.40
C TRP A 139 12.72 -4.88 -3.18
N GLY A 140 12.72 -5.70 -2.13
CA GLY A 140 13.51 -5.45 -0.93
C GLY A 140 15.01 -5.57 -1.14
N VAL A 141 15.47 -6.43 -2.05
CA VAL A 141 16.91 -6.62 -2.32
C VAL A 141 17.34 -5.88 -3.59
N VAL A 142 16.77 -6.26 -4.75
CA VAL A 142 17.18 -5.69 -6.04
C VAL A 142 16.70 -4.24 -6.15
N GLY A 143 15.46 -3.97 -5.73
CA GLY A 143 14.88 -2.63 -5.77
C GLY A 143 15.66 -1.63 -4.89
N THR A 144 16.01 -2.01 -3.67
CA THR A 144 16.79 -1.14 -2.76
C THR A 144 18.18 -0.84 -3.32
N ILE A 145 18.92 -1.86 -3.78
CA ILE A 145 20.23 -1.66 -4.42
C ILE A 145 20.12 -0.73 -5.63
N TRP A 146 19.12 -0.94 -6.49
CA TRP A 146 18.89 -0.13 -7.67
C TRP A 146 18.56 1.33 -7.32
N TRP A 147 17.70 1.56 -6.33
CA TRP A 147 17.35 2.90 -5.88
C TRP A 147 18.51 3.63 -5.21
N LYS A 148 19.39 2.89 -4.52
CA LYS A 148 20.62 3.45 -4.00
C LYS A 148 21.56 3.89 -5.12
N PHE A 149 21.69 3.08 -6.17
CA PHE A 149 22.47 3.42 -7.36
C PHE A 149 21.93 4.66 -8.08
N LEU A 150 20.61 4.82 -8.15
CA LEU A 150 19.96 6.01 -8.72
C LEU A 150 20.03 7.26 -7.82
N GLY A 151 20.56 7.15 -6.60
CA GLY A 151 20.64 8.27 -5.66
C GLY A 151 19.30 8.69 -5.06
N LEU A 152 18.33 7.77 -4.99
CA LEU A 152 17.01 8.05 -4.40
C LEU A 152 17.01 8.09 -2.86
N TYR A 153 18.09 7.58 -2.25
CA TYR A 153 18.41 7.67 -0.82
C TYR A 153 19.89 7.40 -0.56
#